data_AF-A0A0L0V5L4-F1
#
_entry.id   AF-A0A0L0V5L4-F1
#
_cell.length_a   1.000
_cell.length_b   1.000
_cell.length_c   1.000
_cell.angle_alpha   90.00
_cell.angle_beta   90.00
_cell.angle_gamma   90.00
#
_symmetry.space_group_name_H-M   'P 1'
#
loop_
_entity.id
_entity.type
_entity.pdbx_description
1 polymer ?
#
loop_
_entity_poly.entity_id
_entity_poly.type
_entity_poly.pdbx_seq_one_letter_code
_entity_poly.pdbx_strand_id
1 'polypeptide(L)'
;MILKLQVKIDHTLSQITEFVAVICPRPPGVPAQTDDNHLEDSKESCSQGLLVKIINLNQDICTLFDDSSQLIKGINYRGWVTRYTGWIKKSIKAMIGWLKRSEFHHIQHQWEVEVDRMDGILAKLTKLINPTITKPVEEEGEEKKKYTKDTVEEEEDQFELKDLSEPAIKLAHSAMPIIKLSRLFFKKLSRIGNYKFSVEKFTEMSSNQLWRLERSAADISHSIIKLTKEIIQVDVNDQAHGNPLFPPASALTQTVEDLHPIFDSSILMIIHYVVPLIDTSPQDHHSLSQSDIDLKTWLVDWNNLILTATQNLIHALHTFARSAHKRLSPRAAGAKPSDKAANAKPADAKPANMKAADAKPSDKPADTTQIDAKLADSSAAGADMTDEEAD
;
A
#
# COMPACT_ATOMS: atom_id res chain seq x y z
N MET A 1 38.72 -21.85 -26.04
CA MET A 1 38.29 -21.40 -24.70
C MET A 1 36.91 -20.75 -24.74
N ILE A 2 36.68 -19.78 -25.65
CA ILE A 2 35.41 -19.06 -25.82
C ILE A 2 34.21 -20.00 -26.09
N LEU A 3 34.33 -20.93 -27.05
CA LEU A 3 33.26 -21.90 -27.36
C LEU A 3 32.86 -22.80 -26.19
N LYS A 4 33.83 -23.20 -25.34
CA LYS A 4 33.55 -24.00 -24.13
C LYS A 4 32.82 -23.18 -23.06
N LEU A 5 33.08 -21.87 -22.99
CA LEU A 5 32.35 -20.98 -22.08
C LEU A 5 30.93 -20.75 -22.58
N GLN A 6 30.77 -20.52 -23.89
CA GLN A 6 29.47 -20.31 -24.52
C GLN A 6 28.55 -21.51 -24.32
N VAL A 7 28.99 -22.73 -24.62
CA VAL A 7 28.22 -23.96 -24.38
C VAL A 7 27.79 -24.10 -22.91
N LYS A 8 28.66 -23.75 -21.96
CA LYS A 8 28.30 -23.78 -20.53
C LYS A 8 27.25 -22.74 -20.17
N ILE A 9 27.33 -21.54 -20.74
CA ILE A 9 26.33 -20.49 -20.49
C ILE A 9 25.00 -20.87 -21.14
N ASP A 10 24.99 -21.33 -22.38
CA ASP A 10 23.79 -21.78 -23.08
C ASP A 10 23.10 -22.92 -22.33
N HIS A 11 23.87 -23.88 -21.82
CA HIS A 11 23.35 -24.95 -20.99
C HIS A 11 22.75 -24.43 -19.67
N THR A 12 23.45 -23.53 -18.99
CA THR A 12 22.97 -22.94 -17.72
C THR A 12 21.69 -22.13 -17.93
N LEU A 13 21.62 -21.31 -18.99
CA LEU A 13 20.43 -20.55 -19.34
C LEU A 13 19.26 -21.47 -19.69
N SER A 14 19.52 -22.54 -20.45
CA SER A 14 18.51 -23.54 -20.79
C SER A 14 17.96 -24.24 -19.54
N GLN A 15 18.82 -24.61 -18.60
CA GLN A 15 18.42 -25.16 -17.29
C GLN A 15 17.57 -24.16 -16.51
N ILE A 16 17.97 -22.88 -16.46
CA ILE A 16 17.18 -21.83 -15.80
C ILE A 16 15.79 -21.71 -16.43
N THR A 17 15.68 -21.73 -17.76
CA THR A 17 14.39 -21.69 -18.47
C THR A 17 13.52 -22.91 -18.17
N GLU A 18 14.11 -24.10 -18.12
CA GLU A 18 13.41 -25.34 -17.76
C GLU A 18 12.91 -25.28 -16.30
N PHE A 19 13.74 -24.84 -15.36
CA PHE A 19 13.33 -24.64 -13.97
C PHE A 19 12.22 -23.60 -13.84
N VAL A 20 12.25 -22.50 -14.61
CA VAL A 20 11.17 -21.51 -14.63
C VAL A 20 9.84 -22.13 -15.06
N ALA A 21 9.86 -22.98 -16.10
CA ALA A 21 8.65 -23.66 -16.58
C ALA A 21 8.06 -24.62 -15.53
N VAL A 22 8.90 -25.19 -14.66
CA VAL A 22 8.48 -26.06 -13.55
C VAL A 22 7.98 -25.25 -12.35
N ILE A 23 8.62 -24.12 -12.04
CA ILE A 23 8.32 -23.30 -10.85
C ILE A 23 7.07 -22.44 -11.05
N CYS A 24 6.77 -22.01 -12.29
CA CYS A 24 5.57 -21.26 -12.64
C CYS A 24 4.73 -22.00 -13.70
N PRO A 25 4.04 -23.09 -13.36
CA PRO A 25 3.22 -23.85 -14.32
C PRO A 25 1.96 -23.10 -14.76
N ARG A 26 1.68 -21.92 -14.18
CA ARG A 26 0.42 -21.20 -14.36
C ARG A 26 0.41 -20.37 -15.65
N PRO A 27 -0.57 -20.57 -16.55
CA PRO A 27 -0.77 -19.69 -17.70
C PRO A 27 -1.15 -18.27 -17.26
N PRO A 28 -0.75 -17.22 -18.00
CA PRO A 28 -1.20 -15.86 -17.76
C PRO A 28 -2.74 -15.78 -17.80
N GLY A 29 -3.36 -15.19 -16.77
CA GLY A 29 -4.81 -14.89 -16.75
C GLY A 29 -5.68 -15.78 -15.85
N VAL A 30 -5.12 -16.78 -15.16
CA VAL A 30 -5.87 -17.55 -14.15
C VAL A 30 -5.74 -16.87 -12.78
N PRO A 31 -6.82 -16.59 -12.02
CA PRO A 31 -6.76 -15.85 -10.75
C PRO A 31 -5.89 -16.53 -9.70
N ALA A 32 -5.00 -15.79 -9.02
CA ALA A 32 -4.07 -16.31 -8.02
C ALA A 32 -4.74 -17.31 -7.06
N GLN A 33 -4.08 -18.43 -6.80
CA GLN A 33 -4.65 -19.47 -5.94
C GLN A 33 -4.66 -18.93 -4.50
N THR A 34 -5.85 -18.80 -3.90
CA THR A 34 -6.01 -18.21 -2.57
C THR A 34 -5.69 -19.18 -1.43
N ASP A 35 -5.50 -20.46 -1.76
CA ASP A 35 -5.35 -21.59 -0.84
C ASP A 35 -4.07 -22.37 -1.14
N ASP A 36 -2.93 -21.68 -1.07
CA ASP A 36 -1.59 -22.23 -1.25
C ASP A 36 -0.71 -22.08 -0.01
N ASN A 37 -1.31 -21.72 1.12
CA ASN A 37 -0.65 -21.52 2.43
C ASN A 37 0.25 -22.70 2.86
N HIS A 38 -0.14 -23.93 2.50
CA HIS A 38 0.55 -25.18 2.84
C HIS A 38 1.72 -25.53 1.88
N LEU A 39 1.98 -24.71 0.86
CA LEU A 39 2.93 -25.04 -0.21
C LEU A 39 4.37 -24.52 0.02
N GLU A 40 4.63 -23.79 1.12
CA GLU A 40 5.97 -23.26 1.47
C GLU A 40 6.71 -22.63 0.27
N ASP A 41 7.85 -23.19 -0.14
CA ASP A 41 8.66 -22.76 -1.30
C ASP A 41 7.90 -22.76 -2.65
N SER A 42 6.81 -23.53 -2.74
CA SER A 42 5.99 -23.67 -3.94
C SER A 42 4.79 -22.72 -3.99
N LYS A 43 4.67 -21.80 -3.03
CA LYS A 43 3.69 -20.72 -3.08
C LYS A 43 3.86 -19.85 -4.31
N GLU A 44 2.75 -19.37 -4.85
CA GLU A 44 2.72 -18.50 -6.03
C GLU A 44 3.52 -17.19 -5.82
N SER A 45 3.52 -16.62 -4.62
CA SER A 45 4.33 -15.42 -4.31
C SER A 45 5.82 -15.68 -4.42
N CYS A 46 6.28 -16.86 -4.00
CA CYS A 46 7.68 -17.24 -4.05
C CYS A 46 8.12 -17.51 -5.50
N SER A 47 7.32 -18.25 -6.25
CA SER A 47 7.60 -18.56 -7.65
C SER A 47 7.61 -17.30 -8.53
N GLN A 48 6.65 -16.40 -8.35
CA GLN A 48 6.60 -15.11 -9.05
C GLN A 48 7.77 -14.20 -8.67
N GLY A 49 8.11 -14.10 -7.38
CA GLY A 49 9.26 -13.32 -6.91
C GLY A 49 10.59 -13.81 -7.49
N LEU A 50 10.74 -15.13 -7.63
CA LEU A 50 11.91 -15.73 -8.28
C LEU A 50 11.91 -15.49 -9.79
N LEU A 51 10.76 -15.62 -10.46
CA LEU A 51 10.61 -15.39 -11.89
C LEU A 51 11.05 -13.96 -12.28
N VAL A 52 10.60 -12.94 -11.55
CA VAL A 52 11.00 -11.55 -11.79
C VAL A 52 12.53 -11.38 -11.72
N LYS A 53 13.18 -12.03 -10.76
CA LYS A 53 14.66 -11.95 -10.63
C LYS A 53 15.38 -12.67 -11.76
N ILE A 54 14.84 -13.79 -12.23
CA ILE A 54 15.39 -14.52 -13.36
C ILE A 54 15.25 -13.70 -14.65
N ILE A 55 14.10 -13.05 -14.86
CA ILE A 55 13.88 -12.14 -16.00
C ILE A 55 14.91 -11.01 -15.98
N ASN A 56 15.09 -10.35 -14.84
CA ASN A 56 16.07 -9.26 -14.70
C ASN A 56 17.51 -9.74 -14.92
N LEU A 57 17.88 -10.91 -14.39
CA LEU A 57 19.19 -11.51 -14.62
C LEU A 57 19.42 -11.83 -16.10
N ASN A 58 18.41 -12.37 -16.78
CA ASN A 58 18.50 -12.67 -18.21
C ASN A 58 18.67 -11.39 -19.04
N GLN A 59 17.96 -10.31 -18.68
CA GLN A 59 18.15 -9.00 -19.31
C GLN A 59 19.60 -8.50 -19.12
N ASP A 60 20.14 -8.55 -17.90
CA ASP A 60 21.52 -8.16 -17.60
C ASP A 60 22.54 -8.98 -18.43
N ILE A 61 22.33 -10.29 -18.54
CA ILE A 61 23.18 -11.22 -19.30
C ILE A 61 23.13 -10.90 -20.80
N CYS A 62 21.94 -10.68 -21.36
CA CYS A 62 21.77 -10.30 -22.76
C CYS A 62 22.53 -9.02 -23.09
N THR A 63 22.44 -8.00 -22.23
CA THR A 63 23.15 -6.73 -22.42
C THR A 63 24.67 -6.91 -22.34
N LEU A 64 25.17 -7.73 -21.41
CA LEU A 64 26.60 -8.07 -21.35
C LEU A 64 27.08 -8.72 -22.65
N PHE A 65 26.28 -9.63 -23.21
CA PHE A 65 26.65 -10.32 -24.45
C PHE A 65 26.68 -9.40 -25.65
N ASP A 66 25.73 -8.46 -25.76
CA ASP A 66 25.74 -7.46 -26.82
C ASP A 66 27.00 -6.59 -26.74
N ASP A 67 27.30 -6.04 -25.57
CA ASP A 67 28.51 -5.23 -25.34
C ASP A 67 29.82 -6.01 -25.60
N SER A 68 29.83 -7.29 -25.24
CA SER A 68 30.98 -8.17 -25.50
C SER A 68 31.17 -8.43 -26.98
N SER A 69 30.08 -8.56 -27.75
CA SER A 69 30.12 -8.66 -29.21
C SER A 69 30.69 -7.40 -29.84
N GLN A 70 30.30 -6.22 -29.34
CA GLN A 70 30.85 -4.93 -29.80
C GLN A 70 32.33 -4.77 -29.46
N LEU A 71 32.77 -5.26 -28.29
CA LEU A 71 34.18 -5.30 -27.91
C LEU A 71 35.00 -6.16 -28.87
N ILE A 72 34.48 -7.34 -29.25
CA ILE A 72 35.14 -8.25 -30.20
C ILE A 72 35.25 -7.61 -31.59
N LYS A 73 34.26 -6.79 -31.99
CA LYS A 73 34.29 -6.00 -33.23
C LYS A 73 35.27 -4.81 -33.19
N GLY A 74 36.06 -4.68 -32.13
CA GLY A 74 37.12 -3.67 -32.02
C GLY A 74 36.64 -2.31 -31.49
N ILE A 75 35.40 -2.22 -31.01
CA ILE A 75 34.86 -0.99 -30.41
C ILE A 75 35.20 -0.98 -28.91
N ASN A 76 35.59 0.16 -28.34
CA ASN A 76 36.07 0.25 -26.95
C ASN A 76 34.93 0.12 -25.91
N TYR A 77 34.42 -1.11 -25.73
CA TYR A 77 33.41 -1.48 -24.74
C TYR A 77 34.00 -2.15 -23.49
N ARG A 78 35.33 -2.14 -23.31
CA ARG A 78 36.00 -2.86 -22.21
C ARG A 78 35.52 -2.43 -20.83
N GLY A 79 35.26 -1.13 -20.66
CA GLY A 79 34.71 -0.57 -19.43
C GLY A 79 33.28 -1.05 -19.16
N TRP A 80 32.45 -1.12 -20.19
CA TRP A 80 31.06 -1.60 -20.12
C TRP A 80 31.00 -3.09 -19.77
N VAL A 81 31.76 -3.93 -20.47
CA VAL A 81 31.87 -5.37 -20.17
C VAL A 81 32.28 -5.62 -18.72
N THR A 82 33.25 -4.87 -18.20
CA THR A 82 33.69 -4.98 -16.80
C THR A 82 32.57 -4.58 -15.82
N ARG A 83 31.85 -3.49 -16.12
CA ARG A 83 30.74 -2.99 -15.31
C ARG A 83 29.55 -3.96 -15.29
N TYR A 84 29.11 -4.43 -16.46
CA TYR A 84 28.01 -5.41 -16.56
C TYR A 84 28.36 -6.76 -15.92
N THR A 85 29.60 -7.23 -16.05
CA THR A 85 30.07 -8.43 -15.32
C THR A 85 29.93 -8.23 -13.80
N GLY A 86 30.29 -7.03 -13.32
CA GLY A 86 30.10 -6.65 -11.92
C GLY A 86 28.63 -6.63 -11.49
N TRP A 87 27.73 -6.13 -12.35
CA TRP A 87 26.30 -6.11 -12.13
C TRP A 87 25.68 -7.51 -12.07
N ILE A 88 25.94 -8.36 -13.06
CA ILE A 88 25.47 -9.75 -13.06
C ILE A 88 25.91 -10.50 -11.80
N LYS A 89 27.17 -10.34 -11.37
CA LYS A 89 27.66 -10.95 -10.13
C LYS A 89 26.90 -10.45 -8.90
N LYS A 90 26.50 -9.17 -8.86
CA LYS A 90 25.65 -8.61 -7.81
C LYS A 90 24.22 -9.17 -7.92
N SER A 91 23.64 -9.25 -9.12
CA SER A 91 22.30 -9.80 -9.37
C SER A 91 22.19 -11.26 -8.92
N ILE A 92 23.17 -12.12 -9.27
CA ILE A 92 23.22 -13.52 -8.81
C ILE A 92 23.33 -13.61 -7.28
N LYS A 93 24.20 -12.80 -6.66
CA LYS A 93 24.33 -12.77 -5.20
C LYS A 93 23.04 -12.31 -4.52
N ALA A 94 22.36 -11.32 -5.11
CA ALA A 94 21.09 -10.82 -4.61
C ALA A 94 19.99 -11.89 -4.73
N MET A 95 19.93 -12.64 -5.83
CA MET A 95 19.00 -13.76 -6.01
C MET A 95 19.25 -14.88 -4.99
N ILE A 96 20.51 -15.31 -4.81
CA ILE A 96 20.88 -16.29 -3.78
C ILE A 96 20.52 -15.77 -2.38
N GLY A 97 20.76 -14.49 -2.11
CA GLY A 97 20.40 -13.85 -0.86
C GLY A 97 18.89 -13.81 -0.64
N TRP A 98 18.11 -13.60 -1.69
CA TRP A 98 16.65 -13.57 -1.65
C TRP A 98 16.07 -14.94 -1.31
N LEU A 99 16.57 -16.01 -1.94
CA LEU A 99 16.16 -17.40 -1.67
C LEU A 99 16.45 -17.86 -0.23
N LYS A 100 17.37 -17.19 0.47
CA LYS A 100 17.73 -17.50 1.85
C LYS A 100 16.88 -16.76 2.88
N ARG A 101 16.13 -15.75 2.46
CA ARG A 101 15.34 -14.88 3.34
C ARG A 101 13.92 -15.43 3.50
N SER A 102 13.28 -15.11 4.61
CA SER A 102 11.88 -15.46 4.85
C SER A 102 10.94 -14.64 3.95
N GLU A 103 9.74 -15.16 3.74
CA GLU A 103 8.65 -14.45 3.03
C GLU A 103 8.40 -13.06 3.62
N PHE A 104 8.40 -12.97 4.95
CA PHE A 104 8.17 -11.71 5.64
C PHE A 104 9.31 -10.71 5.44
N HIS A 105 10.56 -11.18 5.33
CA HIS A 105 11.69 -10.29 5.02
C HIS A 105 11.48 -9.57 3.68
N HIS A 106 10.95 -10.28 2.68
CA HIS A 106 10.71 -9.69 1.35
C HIS A 106 9.69 -8.56 1.43
N ILE A 107 8.60 -8.77 2.19
CA ILE A 107 7.58 -7.75 2.50
C ILE A 107 8.22 -6.53 3.18
N GLN A 108 9.04 -6.75 4.21
CA GLN A 108 9.69 -5.67 4.95
C GLN A 108 10.59 -4.80 4.07
N HIS A 109 11.29 -5.41 3.11
CA HIS A 109 12.13 -4.67 2.17
C HIS A 109 11.30 -3.76 1.25
N GLN A 110 10.15 -4.24 0.76
CA GLN A 110 9.26 -3.41 -0.05
C GLN A 110 8.69 -2.24 0.75
N TRP A 111 8.38 -2.46 2.03
CA TRP A 111 7.92 -1.39 2.93
C TRP A 111 8.97 -0.30 3.16
N GLU A 112 10.26 -0.63 3.20
CA GLU A 112 11.34 0.36 3.36
C GLU A 112 11.36 1.38 2.22
N VAL A 113 11.14 0.92 0.98
CA VAL A 113 11.06 1.80 -0.20
C VAL A 113 9.91 2.81 -0.06
N GLU A 114 8.75 2.34 0.40
CA GLU A 114 7.59 3.21 0.59
C GLU A 114 7.71 4.13 1.80
N VAL A 115 8.44 3.72 2.84
CA VAL A 115 8.80 4.60 3.96
C VAL A 115 9.63 5.78 3.48
N ASP A 116 10.61 5.56 2.60
CA ASP A 116 11.41 6.63 2.00
C ASP A 116 10.54 7.57 1.14
N ARG A 117 9.57 7.02 0.40
CA ARG A 117 8.59 7.81 -0.35
C ARG A 117 7.74 8.69 0.57
N MET A 118 7.26 8.14 1.70
CA MET A 118 6.52 8.90 2.72
C MET A 118 7.39 10.00 3.36
N ASP A 119 8.69 9.75 3.59
CA ASP A 119 9.63 10.78 4.06
C ASP A 119 9.76 11.93 3.05
N GLY A 120 9.82 11.61 1.75
CA GLY A 120 9.78 12.61 0.68
C GLY A 120 8.51 13.45 0.69
N ILE A 121 7.34 12.83 0.89
CA ILE A 121 6.06 13.55 0.99
C ILE A 121 6.03 14.46 2.22
N LEU A 122 6.50 13.98 3.38
CA LEU A 122 6.57 14.77 4.60
C LEU A 122 7.48 15.99 4.44
N ALA A 123 8.63 15.84 3.78
CA ALA A 123 9.53 16.95 3.51
C ALA A 123 8.87 18.00 2.60
N LYS A 124 8.21 17.58 1.52
CA LYS A 124 7.47 18.46 0.62
C LYS A 124 6.34 19.21 1.35
N LEU A 125 5.51 18.49 2.11
CA LEU A 125 4.41 19.10 2.87
C LEU A 125 4.91 20.08 3.93
N THR A 126 6.01 19.75 4.61
CA THR A 126 6.63 20.64 5.61
C THR A 126 7.13 21.94 4.97
N LYS A 127 7.72 21.87 3.76
CA LYS A 127 8.15 23.04 3.00
C LYS A 127 6.97 23.91 2.58
N LEU A 128 5.87 23.30 2.14
CA LEU A 128 4.64 24.01 1.77
C LEU A 128 3.98 24.73 2.95
N ILE A 129 4.03 24.12 4.14
CA ILE A 129 3.53 24.72 5.38
C ILE A 129 4.41 25.89 5.84
N ASN A 130 5.74 25.81 5.65
CA ASN A 130 6.70 26.79 6.11
C ASN A 130 7.57 27.37 4.98
N PRO A 131 7.00 28.12 4.03
CA PRO A 131 7.74 28.64 2.88
C PRO A 131 8.89 29.59 3.28
N THR A 132 8.80 30.22 4.45
CA THR A 132 9.77 31.24 4.92
C THR A 132 11.09 30.66 5.45
N ILE A 133 11.19 29.36 5.74
CA ILE A 133 12.39 28.76 6.36
C ILE A 133 13.48 28.40 5.32
N THR A 134 13.16 28.35 4.03
CA THR A 134 14.15 28.06 2.98
C THR A 134 14.04 29.03 1.82
N LYS A 135 14.56 30.25 2.00
CA LYS A 135 15.25 30.89 0.88
C LYS A 135 16.59 30.18 0.74
N PRO A 136 16.92 29.56 -0.41
CA PRO A 136 18.26 29.04 -0.61
C PRO A 136 19.22 30.23 -0.54
N VAL A 137 20.21 30.16 0.34
CA VAL A 137 21.49 30.77 0.03
C VAL A 137 21.96 30.09 -1.25
N GLU A 138 22.34 30.88 -2.24
CA GLU A 138 22.96 30.42 -3.47
C GLU A 138 24.26 29.69 -3.09
N GLU A 139 24.20 28.36 -2.95
CA GLU A 139 25.40 27.53 -3.05
C GLU A 139 25.55 27.15 -4.52
N GLU A 140 26.34 27.97 -5.20
CA GLU A 140 26.96 27.63 -6.47
C GLU A 140 27.75 26.32 -6.31
N GLY A 141 27.41 25.34 -7.16
CA GLY A 141 28.34 24.26 -7.52
C GLY A 141 28.15 22.95 -6.78
N GLU A 142 27.14 22.17 -7.14
CA GLU A 142 27.27 20.71 -7.07
C GLU A 142 26.92 20.07 -8.42
N GLU A 143 27.92 19.38 -8.96
CA GLU A 143 27.90 18.68 -10.23
C GLU A 143 26.74 17.68 -10.33
N LYS A 144 25.93 17.85 -11.37
CA LYS A 144 24.96 16.85 -11.81
C LYS A 144 25.70 15.55 -12.18
N LYS A 145 25.76 14.60 -11.25
CA LYS A 145 26.12 13.21 -11.56
C LYS A 145 25.02 12.61 -12.43
N LYS A 146 25.31 12.52 -13.73
CA LYS A 146 24.54 11.86 -14.76
C LYS A 146 24.42 10.35 -14.43
N TYR A 147 23.33 9.97 -13.76
CA TYR A 147 22.92 8.57 -13.70
C TYR A 147 22.14 8.19 -14.95
N THR A 148 22.48 7.04 -15.50
CA THR A 148 21.99 6.48 -16.76
C THR A 148 20.50 6.18 -16.67
N LYS A 149 19.74 6.88 -17.52
CA LYS A 149 18.38 6.61 -17.98
C LYS A 149 18.31 5.16 -18.47
N ASP A 150 17.63 4.29 -17.72
CA ASP A 150 16.97 3.06 -18.18
C ASP A 150 16.31 2.36 -16.97
N THR A 151 15.22 2.94 -16.49
CA THR A 151 14.12 2.21 -15.84
C THR A 151 12.88 3.09 -15.94
N VAL A 152 11.74 2.43 -16.15
CA VAL A 152 10.39 2.95 -16.39
C VAL A 152 10.16 4.35 -15.82
N GLU A 153 9.62 5.23 -16.66
CA GLU A 153 9.15 6.56 -16.31
C GLU A 153 8.11 6.47 -15.17
N GLU A 154 8.57 6.42 -13.92
CA GLU A 154 7.77 6.87 -12.80
C GLU A 154 7.67 8.38 -12.99
N GLU A 155 6.48 8.84 -13.39
CA GLU A 155 6.10 10.24 -13.31
C GLU A 155 6.54 10.74 -11.94
N GLU A 156 7.65 11.48 -11.88
CA GLU A 156 8.09 12.11 -10.65
C GLU A 156 6.86 12.88 -10.16
N ASP A 157 6.35 12.54 -8.96
CA ASP A 157 5.24 13.22 -8.30
C ASP A 157 5.69 14.67 -7.98
N GLN A 158 5.82 15.48 -9.03
CA GLN A 158 6.18 16.87 -9.03
C GLN A 158 4.92 17.63 -8.70
N PHE A 159 4.75 17.88 -7.40
CA PHE A 159 3.89 18.94 -6.93
C PHE A 159 4.54 20.25 -7.35
N GLU A 160 3.89 21.04 -8.21
CA GLU A 160 4.29 22.44 -8.39
C GLU A 160 4.20 23.13 -7.02
N LEU A 161 5.34 23.57 -6.50
CA LEU A 161 5.42 24.27 -5.22
C LEU A 161 4.76 25.64 -5.39
N LYS A 162 3.49 25.73 -4.99
CA LYS A 162 2.72 26.98 -4.92
C LYS A 162 2.54 27.40 -3.46
N ASP A 163 2.53 28.69 -3.20
CA ASP A 163 2.20 29.23 -1.87
C ASP A 163 0.76 28.86 -1.51
N LEU A 164 0.60 28.09 -0.41
CA LEU A 164 -0.71 27.66 0.08
C LEU A 164 -1.44 28.79 0.83
N SER A 165 -2.76 28.88 0.67
CA SER A 165 -3.59 29.72 1.56
C SER A 165 -3.59 29.21 2.99
N GLU A 166 -3.84 30.12 3.94
CA GLU A 166 -3.96 29.85 5.36
C GLU A 166 -4.89 28.65 5.71
N PRO A 167 -6.07 28.47 5.06
CA PRO A 167 -6.88 27.28 5.28
C PRO A 167 -6.27 25.98 4.74
N ALA A 168 -5.61 26.01 3.59
CA ALA A 168 -4.91 24.84 3.04
C ALA A 168 -3.73 24.45 3.93
N ILE A 169 -3.02 25.42 4.52
CA ILE A 169 -1.98 25.19 5.53
C ILE A 169 -2.56 24.48 6.77
N LYS A 170 -3.74 24.89 7.26
CA LYS A 170 -4.40 24.22 8.40
C LYS A 170 -4.81 22.78 8.08
N LEU A 171 -5.29 22.52 6.86
CA LEU A 171 -5.59 21.17 6.41
C LEU A 171 -4.33 20.32 6.29
N ALA A 172 -3.27 20.86 5.70
CA ALA A 172 -1.96 20.22 5.61
C ALA A 172 -1.40 19.85 6.99
N HIS A 173 -1.47 20.76 7.96
CA HIS A 173 -1.12 20.49 9.36
C HIS A 173 -1.93 19.34 9.97
N SER A 174 -3.24 19.29 9.67
CA SER A 174 -4.14 18.24 10.17
C SER A 174 -3.86 16.87 9.52
N ALA A 175 -3.30 16.86 8.30
CA ALA A 175 -2.91 15.63 7.60
C ALA A 175 -1.52 15.10 8.01
N MET A 176 -0.61 15.95 8.52
CA MET A 176 0.74 15.53 8.94
C MET A 176 0.76 14.30 9.89
N PRO A 177 -0.11 14.20 10.91
CA PRO A 177 -0.12 13.05 11.80
C PRO A 177 -0.42 11.74 11.08
N ILE A 178 -1.32 11.74 10.10
CA ILE A 178 -1.66 10.55 9.30
C ILE A 178 -0.40 10.05 8.60
N ILE A 179 0.29 10.92 7.86
CA ILE A 179 1.51 10.55 7.11
C ILE A 179 2.61 10.06 8.05
N LYS A 180 2.82 10.74 9.19
CA LYS A 180 3.82 10.34 10.19
C LYS A 180 3.50 8.99 10.81
N LEU A 181 2.24 8.71 11.10
CA LEU A 181 1.78 7.47 11.69
C LEU A 181 1.86 6.32 10.68
N SER A 182 1.44 6.53 9.43
CA SER A 182 1.62 5.54 8.35
C SER A 182 3.09 5.16 8.18
N ARG A 183 3.98 6.17 8.11
CA ARG A 183 5.42 5.92 8.06
C ARG A 183 5.92 5.18 9.29
N LEU A 184 5.48 5.58 10.49
CA LEU A 184 5.88 4.95 11.75
C LEU A 184 5.45 3.47 11.79
N PHE A 185 4.27 3.15 11.27
CA PHE A 185 3.74 1.80 11.18
C PHE A 185 4.71 0.88 10.45
N PHE A 186 4.97 1.19 9.17
CA PHE A 186 5.84 0.38 8.32
C PHE A 186 7.29 0.41 8.80
N LYS A 187 7.81 1.58 9.20
CA LYS A 187 9.19 1.69 9.70
C LYS A 187 9.44 0.84 10.95
N LYS A 188 8.45 0.72 11.83
CA LYS A 188 8.57 -0.15 13.01
C LYS A 188 8.51 -1.62 12.57
N LEU A 189 7.53 -2.00 11.75
CA LEU A 189 7.35 -3.37 11.31
C LEU A 189 8.51 -3.91 10.44
N SER A 190 9.12 -3.08 9.60
CA SER A 190 10.32 -3.44 8.80
C SER A 190 11.55 -3.78 9.65
N ARG A 191 11.53 -3.48 10.94
CA ARG A 191 12.65 -3.75 11.87
C ARG A 191 12.40 -4.96 12.76
N ILE A 192 11.18 -5.49 12.76
CA ILE A 192 10.80 -6.58 13.65
C ILE A 192 11.33 -7.90 13.12
N GLY A 193 11.86 -8.74 14.00
CA GLY A 193 12.18 -10.13 13.69
C GLY A 193 13.34 -10.37 12.73
N ASN A 194 14.15 -9.34 12.41
CA ASN A 194 15.33 -9.45 11.53
C ASN A 194 16.34 -10.55 11.93
N TYR A 195 16.28 -11.06 13.17
CA TYR A 195 17.11 -12.18 13.65
C TYR A 195 16.31 -13.48 13.87
N LYS A 196 14.98 -13.44 14.08
CA LYS A 196 14.15 -14.63 14.38
C LYS A 196 13.56 -15.28 13.13
N PHE A 197 13.20 -14.51 12.11
CA PHE A 197 12.74 -15.03 10.81
C PHE A 197 13.85 -15.73 9.99
N SER A 198 15.06 -15.84 10.55
CA SER A 198 16.08 -16.72 9.99
C SER A 198 15.80 -18.21 10.26
N VAL A 199 14.94 -18.54 11.24
CA VAL A 199 14.59 -19.91 11.61
C VAL A 199 13.35 -20.39 10.85
N GLU A 200 12.27 -19.61 10.88
CA GLU A 200 11.04 -19.88 10.12
C GLU A 200 11.00 -19.05 8.84
N LYS A 201 11.19 -19.73 7.70
CA LYS A 201 11.22 -19.09 6.38
C LYS A 201 9.83 -18.79 5.81
N PHE A 202 8.84 -19.60 6.17
CA PHE A 202 7.49 -19.51 5.64
C PHE A 202 6.50 -19.22 6.74
N THR A 203 5.50 -18.44 6.37
CA THR A 203 4.34 -18.12 7.20
C THR A 203 3.18 -19.01 6.78
N GLU A 204 2.14 -19.14 7.61
CA GLU A 204 0.89 -19.79 7.19
C GLU A 204 0.04 -18.90 6.27
N MET A 205 0.56 -17.76 5.80
CA MET A 205 -0.13 -16.91 4.83
C MET A 205 -0.15 -17.56 3.45
N SER A 206 -1.28 -17.45 2.75
CA SER A 206 -1.34 -17.71 1.31
C SER A 206 -0.63 -16.62 0.51
N SER A 207 -0.30 -16.89 -0.75
CA SER A 207 0.32 -15.93 -1.65
C SER A 207 -0.50 -14.65 -1.81
N ASN A 208 -1.82 -14.77 -1.86
CA ASN A 208 -2.71 -13.61 -1.93
C ASN A 208 -2.70 -12.78 -0.64
N GLN A 209 -2.51 -13.41 0.52
CA GLN A 209 -2.29 -12.69 1.77
C GLN A 209 -0.93 -11.99 1.72
N LEU A 210 0.16 -12.71 1.46
CA LEU A 210 1.51 -12.16 1.36
C LEU A 210 1.58 -10.94 0.43
N TRP A 211 1.00 -11.06 -0.76
CA TRP A 211 0.94 -9.97 -1.75
C TRP A 211 0.15 -8.75 -1.26
N ARG A 212 -1.01 -8.95 -0.62
CA ARG A 212 -1.78 -7.84 -0.03
C ARG A 212 -1.00 -7.12 1.07
N LEU A 213 -0.29 -7.86 1.91
CA LEU A 213 0.51 -7.29 2.98
C LEU A 213 1.74 -6.56 2.44
N GLU A 214 2.43 -7.13 1.45
CA GLU A 214 3.53 -6.49 0.71
C GLU A 214 3.09 -5.15 0.12
N ARG A 215 1.97 -5.15 -0.61
CA ARG A 215 1.47 -4.00 -1.34
C ARG A 215 0.87 -2.91 -0.44
N SER A 216 0.47 -3.25 0.78
CA SER A 216 -0.21 -2.33 1.70
C SER A 216 0.52 -0.99 1.88
N ALA A 217 1.86 -0.99 1.95
CA ALA A 217 2.64 0.24 2.07
C ALA A 217 2.53 1.14 0.83
N ALA A 218 2.54 0.54 -0.37
CA ALA A 218 2.41 1.25 -1.63
C ALA A 218 1.00 1.82 -1.81
N ASP A 219 -0.04 1.06 -1.46
CA ASP A 219 -1.43 1.53 -1.54
C ASP A 219 -1.67 2.69 -0.55
N ILE A 220 -1.15 2.61 0.68
CA ILE A 220 -1.21 3.71 1.66
C ILE A 220 -0.40 4.93 1.20
N SER A 221 0.80 4.71 0.66
CA SER A 221 1.65 5.77 0.10
C SER A 221 0.93 6.51 -1.04
N HIS A 222 0.28 5.78 -1.94
CA HIS A 222 -0.54 6.34 -3.01
C HIS A 222 -1.73 7.15 -2.46
N SER A 223 -2.46 6.63 -1.47
CA SER A 223 -3.55 7.35 -0.81
C SER A 223 -3.07 8.63 -0.13
N ILE A 224 -1.87 8.63 0.47
CA ILE A 224 -1.25 9.83 1.06
C ILE A 224 -0.87 10.86 -0.03
N ILE A 225 -0.35 10.41 -1.17
CA ILE A 225 -0.03 11.28 -2.30
C ILE A 225 -1.31 11.93 -2.82
N LYS A 226 -2.35 11.13 -3.04
CA LYS A 226 -3.67 11.61 -3.45
C LYS A 226 -4.22 12.64 -2.46
N LEU A 227 -4.17 12.33 -1.16
CA LEU A 227 -4.58 13.24 -0.09
C LEU A 227 -3.83 14.57 -0.16
N THR A 228 -2.52 14.52 -0.36
CA THR A 228 -1.67 15.73 -0.46
C THR A 228 -2.01 16.54 -1.71
N LYS A 229 -2.23 15.88 -2.87
CA LYS A 229 -2.66 16.54 -4.12
C LYS A 229 -4.00 17.23 -3.93
N GLU A 230 -4.95 16.56 -3.30
CA GLU A 230 -6.29 17.10 -3.03
C GLU A 230 -6.24 18.32 -2.08
N ILE A 231 -5.40 18.30 -1.04
CA ILE A 231 -5.19 19.46 -0.14
C ILE A 231 -4.63 20.68 -0.90
N ILE A 232 -3.71 20.46 -1.85
CA ILE A 232 -3.13 21.53 -2.66
C ILE A 232 -4.17 22.07 -3.67
N GLN A 233 -4.98 21.20 -4.27
CA GLN A 233 -6.01 21.59 -5.24
C GLN A 233 -7.14 22.40 -4.60
N VAL A 234 -7.46 22.14 -3.33
CA VAL A 234 -8.40 22.95 -2.55
C VAL A 234 -8.00 24.44 -2.54
N ASP A 235 -6.71 24.74 -2.56
CA ASP A 235 -6.18 26.10 -2.59
C ASP A 235 -6.37 26.79 -3.95
N VAL A 236 -6.13 26.07 -5.05
CA VAL A 236 -6.18 26.61 -6.42
C VAL A 236 -7.60 27.04 -6.81
N ASN A 237 -8.61 26.31 -6.36
CA ASN A 237 -10.01 26.60 -6.69
C ASN A 237 -10.68 27.66 -5.81
N ASP A 238 -10.09 28.06 -4.67
CA ASP A 238 -10.55 29.23 -3.89
C ASP A 238 -10.11 30.55 -4.56
N GLN A 239 -9.06 30.54 -5.40
CA GLN A 239 -8.53 31.74 -6.08
C GLN A 239 -9.06 31.96 -7.51
N ALA A 240 -9.62 30.93 -8.16
CA ALA A 240 -10.22 31.06 -9.49
C ALA A 240 -11.72 31.40 -9.35
N HIS A 241 -12.09 32.63 -9.70
CA HIS A 241 -13.47 33.11 -9.69
C HIS A 241 -14.47 32.11 -10.29
N GLY A 242 -15.32 31.53 -9.44
CA GLY A 242 -16.69 31.14 -9.79
C GLY A 242 -16.91 29.79 -10.46
N ASN A 243 -15.96 28.85 -10.47
CA ASN A 243 -16.25 27.47 -10.91
C ASN A 243 -16.23 26.51 -9.70
N PRO A 244 -17.34 25.81 -9.37
CA PRO A 244 -17.44 24.98 -8.18
C PRO A 244 -16.79 23.61 -8.43
N LEU A 245 -15.54 23.59 -8.88
CA LEU A 245 -14.77 22.36 -9.05
C LEU A 245 -13.95 22.03 -7.81
N PHE A 246 -14.43 22.40 -6.62
CA PHE A 246 -13.90 21.87 -5.37
C PHE A 246 -13.84 20.34 -5.52
N PRO A 247 -12.70 19.64 -5.33
CA PRO A 247 -12.80 18.20 -5.09
C PRO A 247 -13.72 18.12 -3.88
N PRO A 248 -14.95 17.57 -4.02
CA PRO A 248 -15.97 17.75 -3.01
C PRO A 248 -15.38 17.30 -1.68
N ALA A 249 -15.72 17.92 -0.54
CA ALA A 249 -15.19 17.47 0.75
C ALA A 249 -15.33 15.93 0.91
N SER A 250 -16.30 15.32 0.23
CA SER A 250 -16.43 13.87 0.06
C SER A 250 -15.23 13.15 -0.59
N ALA A 251 -14.51 13.72 -1.56
CA ALA A 251 -13.33 13.09 -2.18
C ALA A 251 -12.16 12.98 -1.18
N LEU A 252 -11.86 14.06 -0.46
CA LEU A 252 -10.87 14.07 0.61
C LEU A 252 -11.27 13.12 1.76
N THR A 253 -12.53 13.19 2.18
CA THR A 253 -13.06 12.27 3.19
C THR A 253 -12.94 10.81 2.73
N GLN A 254 -13.29 10.50 1.48
CA GLN A 254 -13.17 9.16 0.93
C GLN A 254 -11.71 8.69 0.92
N THR A 255 -10.76 9.53 0.47
CA THR A 255 -9.33 9.20 0.49
C THR A 255 -8.83 8.88 1.90
N VAL A 256 -9.34 9.57 2.92
CA VAL A 256 -9.03 9.28 4.34
C VAL A 256 -9.69 7.98 4.81
N GLU A 257 -10.95 7.74 4.40
CA GLU A 257 -11.70 6.54 4.75
C GLU A 257 -11.09 5.27 4.12
N ASP A 258 -10.57 5.38 2.90
CA ASP A 258 -9.92 4.29 2.14
C ASP A 258 -8.63 3.77 2.82
N LEU A 259 -8.04 4.52 3.76
CA LEU A 259 -6.87 4.09 4.52
C LEU A 259 -7.20 3.01 5.56
N HIS A 260 -8.36 3.09 6.20
CA HIS A 260 -8.75 2.19 7.30
C HIS A 260 -8.77 0.71 6.89
N PRO A 261 -9.45 0.28 5.80
CA PRO A 261 -9.49 -1.13 5.45
C PRO A 261 -8.11 -1.71 5.13
N ILE A 262 -7.18 -0.89 4.62
CA ILE A 262 -5.80 -1.31 4.36
C ILE A 262 -5.07 -1.57 5.68
N PHE A 263 -5.17 -0.64 6.65
CA PHE A 263 -4.57 -0.82 7.97
C PHE A 263 -5.19 -1.97 8.75
N ASP A 264 -6.52 -2.09 8.76
CA ASP A 264 -7.22 -3.16 9.46
C ASP A 264 -6.80 -4.53 8.92
N SER A 265 -6.77 -4.69 7.59
CA SER A 265 -6.29 -5.92 6.95
C SER A 265 -4.83 -6.21 7.31
N SER A 266 -3.95 -5.22 7.25
CA SER A 266 -2.53 -5.40 7.60
C SER A 266 -2.33 -5.77 9.07
N ILE A 267 -3.01 -5.08 10.00
CA ILE A 267 -2.94 -5.36 11.43
C ILE A 267 -3.42 -6.78 11.73
N LEU A 268 -4.55 -7.19 11.16
CA LEU A 268 -5.07 -8.54 11.33
C LEU A 268 -4.09 -9.60 10.85
N MET A 269 -3.48 -9.40 9.69
CA MET A 269 -2.48 -10.30 9.15
C MET A 269 -1.22 -10.36 10.01
N ILE A 270 -0.74 -9.23 10.51
CA ILE A 270 0.43 -9.18 11.39
C ILE A 270 0.13 -9.91 12.69
N ILE A 271 -1.00 -9.64 13.33
CA ILE A 271 -1.39 -10.27 14.58
C ILE A 271 -1.55 -11.79 14.42
N HIS A 272 -2.15 -12.23 13.31
CA HIS A 272 -2.47 -13.64 13.12
C HIS A 272 -1.28 -14.47 12.66
N TYR A 273 -0.44 -13.93 11.76
CA TYR A 273 0.60 -14.71 11.10
C TYR A 273 2.03 -14.30 11.47
N VAL A 274 2.26 -13.04 11.83
CA VAL A 274 3.62 -12.53 12.07
C VAL A 274 3.96 -12.59 13.55
N VAL A 275 3.04 -12.19 14.44
CA VAL A 275 3.29 -12.20 15.88
C VAL A 275 3.65 -13.60 16.39
N PRO A 276 2.93 -14.69 16.04
CA PRO A 276 3.29 -16.02 16.53
C PRO A 276 4.70 -16.48 16.13
N LEU A 277 5.20 -16.06 14.96
CA LEU A 277 6.53 -16.42 14.46
C LEU A 277 7.67 -15.64 15.14
N ILE A 278 7.35 -14.58 15.89
CA ILE A 278 8.33 -13.88 16.71
C ILE A 278 8.66 -14.71 17.97
N ASP A 279 7.87 -15.72 18.33
CA ASP A 279 7.96 -16.42 19.62
C ASP A 279 8.61 -17.82 19.56
N THR A 280 8.93 -18.34 18.37
CA THR A 280 9.33 -19.75 18.20
C THR A 280 10.82 -20.08 18.53
N SER A 281 11.57 -19.16 19.15
CA SER A 281 12.98 -19.41 19.54
C SER A 281 13.08 -20.12 20.91
N PRO A 282 13.52 -21.39 21.00
CA PRO A 282 13.35 -22.24 22.20
C PRO A 282 14.24 -21.94 23.42
N GLN A 283 14.95 -20.80 23.49
CA GLN A 283 16.07 -20.66 24.43
C GLN A 283 15.83 -19.81 25.69
N ASP A 284 14.75 -19.01 25.82
CA ASP A 284 14.64 -18.08 26.96
C ASP A 284 13.23 -17.96 27.56
N HIS A 285 12.76 -18.99 28.29
CA HIS A 285 11.39 -19.12 28.84
C HIS A 285 10.85 -17.99 29.75
N HIS A 286 11.60 -16.94 30.04
CA HIS A 286 11.14 -15.78 30.84
C HIS A 286 11.12 -14.43 30.09
N SER A 287 11.67 -14.34 28.87
CA SER A 287 11.61 -13.13 28.03
C SER A 287 10.56 -13.21 26.90
N LEU A 288 9.98 -14.41 26.67
CA LEU A 288 9.15 -14.76 25.51
C LEU A 288 7.80 -14.03 25.45
N SER A 289 7.13 -13.86 26.58
CA SER A 289 5.79 -13.24 26.61
C SER A 289 5.79 -11.73 26.42
N GLN A 290 6.91 -11.04 26.67
CA GLN A 290 6.91 -9.58 26.74
C GLN A 290 6.95 -8.93 25.36
N SER A 291 7.70 -9.48 24.39
CA SER A 291 7.81 -8.89 23.05
C SER A 291 6.50 -8.89 22.25
N ASP A 292 5.71 -9.94 22.43
CA ASP A 292 4.43 -10.10 21.74
C ASP A 292 3.36 -9.19 22.34
N ILE A 293 3.31 -9.13 23.67
CA ILE A 293 2.46 -8.20 24.39
C ILE A 293 2.84 -6.77 24.02
N ASP A 294 4.13 -6.45 23.94
CA ASP A 294 4.61 -5.12 23.57
C ASP A 294 4.23 -4.75 22.12
N LEU A 295 4.33 -5.68 21.16
CA LEU A 295 3.95 -5.42 19.77
C LEU A 295 2.43 -5.27 19.62
N LYS A 296 1.63 -6.17 20.21
CA LYS A 296 0.16 -6.09 20.17
C LYS A 296 -0.33 -4.81 20.85
N THR A 297 0.24 -4.45 22.01
CA THR A 297 -0.09 -3.22 22.73
C THR A 297 0.26 -2.00 21.88
N TRP A 298 1.45 -1.98 21.27
CA TRP A 298 1.84 -0.90 20.38
C TRP A 298 0.93 -0.78 19.14
N LEU A 299 0.48 -1.90 18.55
CA LEU A 299 -0.46 -1.89 17.42
C LEU A 299 -1.80 -1.26 17.82
N VAL A 300 -2.31 -1.57 19.03
CA VAL A 300 -3.54 -0.97 19.56
C VAL A 300 -3.36 0.53 19.77
N ASP A 301 -2.27 0.95 20.43
CA ASP A 301 -1.98 2.36 20.67
C ASP A 301 -1.84 3.13 19.34
N TRP A 302 -1.11 2.56 18.39
CA TRP A 302 -0.95 3.12 17.06
C TRP A 302 -2.30 3.24 16.33
N ASN A 303 -3.16 2.22 16.43
CA ASN A 303 -4.48 2.24 15.80
C ASN A 303 -5.36 3.36 16.35
N ASN A 304 -5.35 3.56 17.67
CA ASN A 304 -6.07 4.67 18.30
C ASN A 304 -5.55 6.04 17.83
N LEU A 305 -4.23 6.17 17.65
CA LEU A 305 -3.61 7.40 17.14
C LEU A 305 -4.00 7.69 15.69
N ILE A 306 -4.00 6.68 14.80
CA ILE A 306 -4.36 6.89 13.40
C ILE A 306 -5.84 7.24 13.26
N LEU A 307 -6.73 6.57 13.98
CA LEU A 307 -8.17 6.87 14.01
C LEU A 307 -8.45 8.29 14.51
N THR A 308 -7.72 8.73 15.54
CA THR A 308 -7.82 10.10 16.04
C THR A 308 -7.33 11.11 15.00
N ALA A 309 -6.23 10.81 14.30
CA ALA A 309 -5.67 11.67 13.26
C ALA A 309 -6.62 11.81 12.06
N THR A 310 -7.20 10.70 11.58
CA THR A 310 -8.18 10.71 10.47
C THR A 310 -9.42 11.50 10.83
N GLN A 311 -9.97 11.29 12.04
CA GLN A 311 -11.13 12.03 12.54
C GLN A 311 -10.86 13.54 12.66
N ASN A 312 -9.67 13.93 13.14
CA ASN A 312 -9.27 15.33 13.26
C ASN A 312 -9.18 16.02 11.89
N LEU A 313 -8.63 15.33 10.89
CA LEU A 313 -8.56 15.85 9.52
C LEU A 313 -9.96 16.01 8.90
N ILE A 314 -10.84 15.02 9.05
CA ILE A 314 -12.23 15.11 8.57
C ILE A 314 -12.96 16.29 9.25
N HIS A 315 -12.75 16.50 10.54
CA HIS A 315 -13.33 17.64 11.26
C HIS A 315 -12.81 19.00 10.73
N ALA A 316 -11.49 19.10 10.50
CA ALA A 316 -10.88 20.30 9.91
C ALA A 316 -11.46 20.58 8.52
N LEU A 317 -11.66 19.54 7.71
CA LEU A 317 -12.25 19.64 6.38
C LEU A 317 -13.70 20.15 6.40
N HIS A 318 -14.54 19.61 7.29
CA HIS A 318 -15.92 20.10 7.46
C HIS A 318 -15.98 21.56 7.91
N THR A 319 -15.07 21.95 8.80
CA THR A 319 -14.97 23.34 9.27
C THR A 319 -14.57 24.27 8.13
N PHE A 320 -13.61 23.83 7.31
CA PHE A 320 -13.17 24.57 6.13
C PHE A 320 -14.31 24.74 5.11
N ALA A 321 -14.99 23.67 4.72
CA ALA A 321 -16.10 23.69 3.77
C ALA A 321 -17.24 24.63 4.23
N ARG A 322 -17.60 24.60 5.52
CA ARG A 322 -18.61 25.49 6.11
C ARG A 322 -18.18 26.96 6.07
N SER A 323 -16.89 27.24 6.24
CA SER A 323 -16.34 28.61 6.16
C SER A 323 -16.34 29.16 4.73
N ALA A 324 -16.09 28.30 3.74
CA ALA A 324 -16.14 28.66 2.31
C ALA A 324 -17.59 28.95 1.88
N HIS A 325 -18.55 28.12 2.30
CA HIS A 325 -19.97 28.34 2.00
C HIS A 325 -20.51 29.65 2.61
N LYS A 326 -20.08 30.03 3.83
CA LYS A 326 -20.46 31.31 4.44
C LYS A 326 -19.90 32.53 3.68
N ARG A 327 -18.74 32.41 3.05
CA ARG A 327 -18.14 33.49 2.24
C ARG A 327 -18.87 33.70 0.90
N LEU A 328 -19.45 32.64 0.35
CA LEU A 328 -20.15 32.65 -0.94
C LEU A 328 -21.66 32.96 -0.84
N SER A 329 -22.24 33.01 0.37
CA SER A 329 -23.65 33.41 0.58
C SER A 329 -23.74 34.91 0.87
N PRO A 330 -24.35 35.74 -0.01
CA PRO A 330 -24.45 37.17 0.22
C PRO A 330 -25.35 37.47 1.42
N ARG A 331 -24.87 38.36 2.29
CA ARG A 331 -25.57 38.94 3.44
C ARG A 331 -26.92 39.55 3.02
N ALA A 332 -28.02 38.81 3.20
CA ALA A 332 -29.36 39.35 3.26
C ALA A 332 -29.56 40.11 4.58
N ALA A 333 -28.92 41.27 4.72
CA ALA A 333 -29.17 42.19 5.83
C ALA A 333 -28.76 43.61 5.41
N GLY A 334 -29.64 44.28 4.67
CA GLY A 334 -29.40 45.62 4.16
C GLY A 334 -30.57 46.23 3.41
N ALA A 335 -31.80 46.16 3.93
CA ALA A 335 -32.87 47.07 3.53
C ALA A 335 -33.66 47.50 4.76
N LYS A 336 -33.60 48.81 5.04
CA LYS A 336 -34.34 49.53 6.10
C LYS A 336 -35.86 49.41 5.89
N PRO A 337 -36.66 49.47 6.96
CA PRO A 337 -38.11 49.65 6.85
C PRO A 337 -38.40 51.12 6.51
N SER A 338 -39.16 51.37 5.44
CA SER A 338 -39.78 52.67 5.17
C SER A 338 -41.29 52.53 5.34
N ASP A 339 -41.82 53.21 6.35
CA ASP A 339 -43.24 53.51 6.50
C ASP A 339 -43.72 54.42 5.36
N LYS A 340 -44.80 54.06 4.67
CA LYS A 340 -46.10 54.78 4.72
C LYS A 340 -47.17 54.13 3.81
N ALA A 341 -48.39 54.17 4.35
CA ALA A 341 -49.62 53.59 3.82
C ALA A 341 -50.25 54.33 2.63
N ALA A 342 -51.01 53.60 1.81
CA ALA A 342 -52.26 54.08 1.22
C ALA A 342 -53.18 52.91 0.80
N ASN A 343 -54.37 52.87 1.41
CA ASN A 343 -55.67 52.35 0.94
C ASN A 343 -55.74 51.31 -0.20
N ALA A 344 -56.33 50.15 0.10
CA ALA A 344 -57.68 49.78 -0.37
C ALA A 344 -58.14 48.43 0.23
N LYS A 345 -59.39 48.39 0.70
CA LYS A 345 -60.23 47.20 0.93
C LYS A 345 -61.50 47.41 0.07
N PRO A 346 -62.45 46.47 -0.10
CA PRO A 346 -62.48 45.02 0.15
C PRO A 346 -63.10 44.20 -1.03
N ALA A 347 -63.01 42.87 -0.99
CA ALA A 347 -64.03 41.92 -1.48
C ALA A 347 -63.57 40.50 -1.08
N ASP A 348 -64.23 39.87 -0.10
CA ASP A 348 -65.30 38.87 -0.28
C ASP A 348 -64.79 37.50 -0.78
N ALA A 349 -64.73 36.53 0.13
CA ALA A 349 -65.53 35.30 0.08
C ALA A 349 -64.96 34.24 1.04
N LYS A 350 -65.90 33.58 1.72
CA LYS A 350 -65.76 32.60 2.80
C LYS A 350 -65.48 31.19 2.22
N PRO A 351 -65.49 30.08 3.00
CA PRO A 351 -64.44 29.07 3.00
C PRO A 351 -64.92 27.72 2.43
N ALA A 352 -64.02 26.74 2.31
CA ALA A 352 -64.45 25.35 2.25
C ALA A 352 -63.46 24.43 2.98
N ASN A 353 -64.07 23.71 3.91
CA ASN A 353 -63.57 22.68 4.80
C ASN A 353 -63.51 21.34 4.04
N MET A 354 -62.59 20.43 4.42
CA MET A 354 -62.72 18.95 4.47
C MET A 354 -61.33 18.31 4.44
N LYS A 355 -60.78 17.80 5.55
CA LYS A 355 -61.08 16.58 6.32
C LYS A 355 -60.31 15.35 5.80
N ALA A 356 -59.64 14.71 6.76
CA ALA A 356 -58.76 13.56 6.65
C ALA A 356 -59.48 12.21 6.38
N ALA A 357 -58.72 11.26 5.84
CA ALA A 357 -58.85 9.81 6.02
C ALA A 357 -57.44 9.21 5.76
N ASP A 358 -56.76 8.64 6.75
CA ASP A 358 -56.84 7.25 7.22
C ASP A 358 -56.56 6.18 6.15
N ALA A 359 -55.40 5.50 6.28
CA ALA A 359 -55.26 4.05 6.16
C ALA A 359 -53.86 3.58 6.58
N LYS A 360 -53.84 2.57 7.46
CA LYS A 360 -52.72 1.89 8.12
C LYS A 360 -52.04 0.81 7.23
N PRO A 361 -50.93 0.18 7.69
CA PRO A 361 -50.05 -0.71 6.94
C PRO A 361 -50.34 -2.21 7.16
N SER A 362 -49.76 -3.04 6.29
CA SER A 362 -49.70 -4.52 6.29
C SER A 362 -48.62 -4.91 5.26
N ASP A 363 -47.73 -5.90 5.36
CA ASP A 363 -47.50 -7.02 6.28
C ASP A 363 -46.05 -7.52 6.06
N LYS A 364 -45.54 -8.32 7.01
CA LYS A 364 -44.31 -9.14 6.96
C LYS A 364 -44.71 -10.59 7.36
N PRO A 365 -43.79 -11.55 7.50
CA PRO A 365 -43.09 -12.45 6.56
C PRO A 365 -43.58 -13.92 6.61
N ALA A 366 -42.98 -14.80 5.80
CA ALA A 366 -42.93 -16.28 5.95
C ALA A 366 -41.87 -16.83 4.97
N ASP A 367 -41.18 -17.97 5.12
CA ASP A 367 -40.85 -18.85 6.23
C ASP A 367 -39.76 -19.84 5.70
N THR A 368 -39.17 -20.55 6.64
CA THR A 368 -38.05 -21.50 6.66
C THR A 368 -38.32 -22.84 5.98
N THR A 369 -37.28 -23.57 5.51
CA THR A 369 -37.26 -25.05 5.60
C THR A 369 -35.84 -25.64 5.55
N GLN A 370 -35.47 -26.37 6.62
CA GLN A 370 -34.42 -27.39 6.70
C GLN A 370 -35.02 -28.77 6.31
N ILE A 371 -34.19 -29.68 5.78
CA ILE A 371 -34.39 -31.14 5.92
C ILE A 371 -33.02 -31.80 6.18
N ASP A 372 -33.03 -32.69 7.17
CA ASP A 372 -31.93 -33.42 7.79
C ASP A 372 -31.83 -34.90 7.32
N ALA A 373 -30.63 -35.47 7.53
CA ALA A 373 -30.34 -36.83 8.07
C ALA A 373 -30.40 -38.15 7.23
N LYS A 374 -29.19 -38.74 7.05
CA LYS A 374 -28.65 -39.94 7.77
C LYS A 374 -28.87 -41.37 7.23
N LEU A 375 -27.76 -42.17 7.21
CA LEU A 375 -27.52 -43.56 7.72
C LEU A 375 -26.21 -44.13 7.10
N ALA A 376 -25.14 -44.43 7.85
CA ALA A 376 -24.81 -45.68 8.62
C ALA A 376 -24.42 -46.88 7.72
N ASP A 377 -23.51 -47.83 8.01
CA ASP A 377 -22.45 -48.11 9.00
C ASP A 377 -21.74 -49.45 8.58
N SER A 378 -20.58 -49.74 9.18
CA SER A 378 -19.90 -51.05 9.40
C SER A 378 -19.04 -51.73 8.31
N SER A 379 -17.77 -52.03 8.64
CA SER A 379 -17.30 -53.40 9.00
C SER A 379 -15.78 -53.45 9.24
N ALA A 380 -15.38 -54.24 10.24
CA ALA A 380 -14.02 -54.51 10.72
C ALA A 380 -13.42 -55.83 10.19
N ALA A 381 -12.08 -55.94 10.20
CA ALA A 381 -11.19 -57.12 10.32
C ALA A 381 -9.74 -56.60 10.11
N GLY A 382 -8.65 -56.97 10.79
CA GLY A 382 -8.23 -58.16 11.54
C GLY A 382 -6.89 -58.69 10.97
N ALA A 383 -5.93 -59.07 11.84
CA ALA A 383 -4.56 -59.60 11.62
C ALA A 383 -3.44 -58.54 11.55
N ASP A 384 -2.40 -58.48 12.40
CA ASP A 384 -1.51 -59.47 13.08
C ASP A 384 -0.55 -60.21 12.13
N MET A 385 0.75 -59.81 12.13
CA MET A 385 1.94 -60.65 11.93
C MET A 385 3.26 -59.84 12.08
N THR A 386 3.95 -60.08 13.21
CA THR A 386 5.38 -60.44 13.40
C THR A 386 6.51 -59.86 12.54
N ASP A 387 7.53 -59.32 13.25
CA ASP A 387 8.99 -59.62 13.27
C ASP A 387 9.82 -59.97 12.01
N GLU A 388 11.12 -59.61 12.13
CA GLU A 388 12.31 -59.93 11.31
C GLU A 388 12.41 -59.22 9.93
N GLU A 389 13.51 -58.57 9.57
CA GLU A 389 14.89 -59.08 9.54
C GLU A 389 15.93 -57.94 9.62
N ALA A 390 17.07 -58.27 10.21
CA ALA A 390 18.32 -57.51 10.12
C ALA A 390 19.08 -57.89 8.84
N ASP A 391 19.63 -56.89 8.14
CA ASP A 391 21.02 -56.86 7.65
C ASP A 391 21.37 -55.47 7.09
#